data_AF-A0A967HH20-F1
#
_entry.id   AF-A0A967HH20-F1
#
_cell.length_a   1.000
_cell.length_b   1.000
_cell.length_c   1.000
_cell.angle_alpha   90.00
_cell.angle_beta   90.00
_cell.angle_gamma   90.00
#
_symmetry.space_group_name_H-M   'P 1'
#
loop_
_entity.id
_entity.type
_entity.pdbx_description
1 polymer ?
#
loop_
_entity_poly.entity_id
_entity_poly.type
_entity_poly.pdbx_seq_one_letter_code
_entity_poly.pdbx_strand_id
1 'polypeptide(L)'
;MRTYEANDETWDVYLSEERPHEGVRPLVFHCTTNTSHGWRVVEVPEDEYGAGRIAELSDEELDALFERSQPFDYPHDRKAREGSIGDTPIR
;
A
#
# COMPACT_ATOMS: atom_id res chain seq x y z
N MET A 1 -9.95 9.69 4.29
CA MET A 1 -10.36 8.63 3.35
C MET A 1 -10.94 9.30 2.12
N ARG A 2 -10.53 8.88 0.93
CA ARG A 2 -10.99 9.38 -0.38
C ARG A 2 -11.17 8.19 -1.32
N THR A 3 -12.16 8.24 -2.19
CA THR A 3 -12.37 7.22 -3.23
C THR A 3 -11.69 7.64 -4.53
N TYR A 4 -11.07 6.68 -5.22
CA TYR A 4 -10.24 6.85 -6.41
C TYR A 4 -10.52 5.72 -7.42
N GLU A 5 -10.48 6.00 -8.71
CA GLU A 5 -10.77 5.02 -9.77
C GLU A 5 -9.50 4.72 -10.57
N ALA A 6 -9.12 3.45 -10.64
CA ALA A 6 -7.95 2.99 -11.40
C ALA A 6 -8.14 1.55 -11.88
N ASN A 7 -7.65 1.24 -13.08
CA ASN A 7 -7.78 -0.07 -13.73
C ASN A 7 -9.24 -0.57 -13.81
N ASP A 8 -10.18 0.32 -14.10
CA ASP A 8 -11.63 0.01 -14.12
C ASP A 8 -12.18 -0.49 -12.76
N GLU A 9 -11.45 -0.24 -11.67
CA GLU A 9 -11.80 -0.62 -10.29
C GLU A 9 -11.91 0.62 -9.39
N THR A 10 -12.69 0.51 -8.32
CA THR A 10 -12.87 1.58 -7.32
C THR A 10 -12.09 1.27 -6.06
N TRP A 11 -11.23 2.21 -5.67
CA TRP A 11 -10.29 2.10 -4.56
C TRP A 11 -10.60 3.12 -3.47
N ASP A 12 -10.75 2.66 -2.23
CA ASP A 12 -10.74 3.52 -1.06
C ASP A 12 -9.30 3.75 -0.61
N VAL A 13 -8.93 5.02 -0.52
CA VAL A 13 -7.59 5.48 -0.19
C VAL A 13 -7.59 6.10 1.20
N TYR A 14 -6.74 5.60 2.08
CA TYR A 14 -6.57 6.11 3.43
C TYR A 14 -5.17 5.87 3.95
N LEU A 15 -4.70 6.73 4.85
CA LEU A 15 -3.46 6.47 5.60
C LEU A 15 -3.75 5.52 6.74
N SER A 16 -2.89 4.53 6.92
CA SER A 16 -2.88 3.75 8.15
C SER A 16 -2.41 4.62 9.31
N GLU A 17 -2.97 4.38 10.48
CA GLU A 17 -2.53 4.97 11.74
C GLU A 17 -1.19 4.37 12.22
N GLU A 18 -0.83 3.20 11.66
CA GLU A 18 0.42 2.52 11.93
C GLU A 18 1.62 3.31 11.40
N ARG A 19 2.67 3.40 12.21
CA ARG A 19 3.93 4.07 11.87
C ARG A 19 5.05 3.03 11.86
N PRO A 20 5.32 2.37 10.73
CA PRO A 20 6.38 1.37 10.67
C PRO A 20 7.76 1.99 10.91
N HIS A 21 7.94 3.24 10.48
CA HIS A 21 9.17 4.02 10.59
C HIS A 21 8.89 5.46 11.02
N GLU A 22 9.88 6.13 11.60
CA GLU A 22 9.78 7.56 11.94
C GLU A 22 9.67 8.40 10.66
N GLY A 23 8.67 9.30 10.63
CA GLY A 23 8.45 10.21 9.49
C GLY A 23 7.80 9.57 8.25
N VAL A 24 7.37 8.31 8.30
CA VAL A 24 6.74 7.61 7.16
C VAL A 24 5.42 6.98 7.60
N ARG A 25 4.40 7.05 6.75
CA ARG A 25 3.13 6.36 6.95
C ARG A 25 2.72 5.51 5.74
N PRO A 26 2.06 4.36 5.96
CA PRO A 26 1.48 3.57 4.89
C PRO A 26 0.23 4.26 4.36
N LEU A 27 0.17 4.49 3.05
CA LEU A 27 -1.03 4.80 2.32
C LEU A 27 -1.58 3.51 1.72
N VAL A 28 -2.83 3.20 2.05
CA VAL A 28 -3.51 1.96 1.66
C VAL A 28 -4.55 2.28 0.59
N PHE A 29 -4.51 1.51 -0.48
CA PHE A 29 -5.53 1.44 -1.52
C PHE A 29 -6.31 0.14 -1.35
N HIS A 30 -7.59 0.26 -1.00
CA HIS A 30 -8.49 -0.87 -0.79
C HIS A 30 -9.50 -0.95 -1.93
N CYS A 31 -9.40 -1.95 -2.81
CA CYS A 31 -10.37 -2.20 -3.87
C CYS A 31 -11.71 -2.63 -3.25
N THR A 32 -12.74 -1.82 -3.50
CA THR A 32 -14.12 -2.08 -3.06
C THR A 32 -14.89 -2.97 -4.02
N THR A 33 -14.44 -3.05 -5.27
CA THR A 33 -15.13 -3.77 -6.35
C THR A 33 -14.74 -5.25 -6.40
N ASN A 34 -13.50 -5.59 -6.01
CA ASN A 34 -12.98 -6.95 -6.03
C ASN A 34 -12.11 -7.25 -4.80
N THR A 35 -12.68 -7.96 -3.82
CA THR A 35 -12.05 -8.22 -2.52
C THR A 35 -10.99 -9.32 -2.53
N SER A 36 -10.81 -10.05 -3.65
CA SER A 36 -9.87 -11.19 -3.71
C SER A 36 -8.41 -10.80 -3.96
N HIS A 37 -8.14 -9.58 -4.44
CA HIS A 37 -6.79 -9.02 -4.66
C HIS A 37 -6.66 -7.60 -4.08
N GLY A 38 -7.57 -7.23 -3.19
CA GLY A 38 -8.07 -5.87 -3.07
C GLY A 38 -7.26 -4.89 -2.22
N TRP A 39 -5.98 -5.13 -1.95
CA TRP A 39 -5.19 -4.25 -1.07
C TRP A 39 -3.84 -3.95 -1.70
N ARG A 40 -3.51 -2.67 -1.84
CA ARG A 40 -2.18 -2.20 -2.23
C ARG A 40 -1.70 -1.16 -1.24
N VAL A 41 -0.40 -1.12 -0.98
CA VAL A 41 0.20 -0.22 0.00
C VAL A 41 1.41 0.49 -0.59
N VAL A 42 1.55 1.77 -0.26
CA VAL A 42 2.74 2.57 -0.55
C VAL A 42 3.15 3.35 0.68
N GLU A 43 4.44 3.38 0.97
CA GLU A 43 4.97 4.17 2.07
C GLU A 43 5.20 5.61 1.61
N VAL A 44 4.61 6.57 2.32
CA VAL A 44 4.70 8.00 2.01
C VAL A 44 5.26 8.80 3.19
N PRO A 45 6.05 9.86 2.94
CA PRO A 45 6.53 10.74 4.01
C PRO A 45 5.36 11.43 4.73
N GLU A 46 5.40 11.43 6.07
CA GLU A 46 4.35 12.07 6.90
C GLU A 46 4.31 13.60 6.69
N ASP A 47 5.47 14.24 6.53
CA ASP A 47 5.58 15.68 6.26
C ASP A 47 4.91 16.09 4.94
N GLU A 48 5.00 15.24 3.92
CA GLU A 48 4.45 15.55 2.60
C GLU A 48 2.99 15.12 2.47
N TYR A 49 2.57 14.00 3.07
CA TYR A 49 1.27 13.38 2.79
C TYR A 49 0.40 13.19 4.04
N GLY A 50 0.66 13.90 5.14
CA GLY A 50 -0.02 13.70 6.43
C GLY A 50 -1.56 13.73 6.43
N ALA A 51 -2.16 13.40 7.58
CA ALA A 51 -3.57 13.01 7.77
C ALA A 51 -4.67 13.93 7.21
N GLY A 52 -4.39 15.18 6.82
CA GLY A 52 -5.34 16.06 6.13
C GLY A 52 -5.24 16.03 4.61
N ARG A 53 -4.04 15.75 4.08
CA ARG A 53 -3.71 16.00 2.68
C ARG A 53 -4.23 14.94 1.72
N ILE A 54 -4.50 13.71 2.20
CA ILE A 54 -5.05 12.64 1.35
C ILE A 54 -6.38 13.01 0.70
N ALA A 55 -7.22 13.78 1.41
CA ALA A 55 -8.47 14.27 0.85
C ALA A 55 -8.25 15.35 -0.22
N GLU A 56 -7.09 16.00 -0.23
CA GLU A 56 -6.70 17.12 -1.10
C GLU A 56 -5.78 16.70 -2.25
N LEU A 57 -5.24 15.48 -2.23
CA LEU A 57 -4.41 14.95 -3.31
C LEU A 57 -5.22 14.95 -4.61
N SER A 58 -4.55 15.31 -5.70
CA SER A 58 -5.14 15.22 -7.04
C SER A 58 -5.16 13.77 -7.52
N ASP A 59 -6.02 13.44 -8.48
CA ASP A 59 -6.03 12.10 -9.10
C ASP A 59 -4.66 11.77 -9.73
N GLU A 60 -3.99 12.74 -10.35
CA GLU A 60 -2.63 12.56 -10.90
C GLU A 60 -1.60 12.16 -9.82
N GLU A 61 -1.72 12.70 -8.61
CA GLU A 61 -0.84 12.31 -7.49
C GLU A 61 -1.18 10.90 -6.99
N LEU A 62 -2.46 10.55 -6.96
CA LEU A 62 -2.93 9.21 -6.59
C LEU A 62 -2.51 8.17 -7.61
N ASP A 63 -2.55 8.46 -8.91
CA ASP A 63 -2.02 7.61 -9.98
C ASP A 63 -0.55 7.31 -9.75
N ALA A 64 0.27 8.35 -9.55
CA ALA A 64 1.71 8.18 -9.30
C ALA A 64 2.00 7.34 -8.03
N LEU A 65 1.18 7.49 -6.98
CA LEU A 65 1.29 6.69 -5.77
C LEU A 65 0.80 5.25 -5.97
N PHE A 66 -0.26 5.07 -6.75
CA PHE A 66 -0.85 3.78 -7.08
C PHE A 66 0.10 2.94 -7.95
N GLU A 67 0.76 3.53 -8.94
CA GLU A 67 1.77 2.85 -9.75
C GLU A 67 2.96 2.35 -8.91
N ARG A 68 3.32 3.09 -7.85
CA ARG A 68 4.39 2.73 -6.92
C ARG A 68 3.95 1.72 -5.86
N SER A 69 2.65 1.62 -5.60
CA SER A 69 2.09 0.75 -4.57
C SER A 69 2.33 -0.72 -4.87
N GLN A 70 2.62 -1.49 -3.84
CA GLN A 70 2.79 -2.94 -3.92
C GLN A 70 1.51 -3.65 -3.46
N PRO A 71 1.12 -4.78 -4.06
CA PRO A 71 0.04 -5.60 -3.52
C PRO A 71 0.38 -6.06 -2.10
N PHE A 72 -0.59 -6.09 -1.20
CA PHE A 72 -0.39 -6.41 0.22
C PHE A 72 0.15 -7.84 0.47
N ASP A 73 0.06 -8.74 -0.52
CA ASP A 73 0.69 -10.07 -0.50
C ASP A 73 2.22 -10.03 -0.75
N TYR A 74 2.77 -8.84 -1.03
CA TYR A 74 4.21 -8.66 -1.15
C TYR A 74 4.83 -8.69 0.25
N PRO A 75 5.72 -9.64 0.57
CA PRO A 75 6.34 -9.70 1.88
C PRO A 75 7.09 -8.39 2.14
N HIS A 76 6.58 -7.58 3.08
CA HIS A 76 7.22 -6.39 3.64
C HIS A 76 8.49 -6.72 4.46
N ASP A 77 8.90 -7.99 4.44
CA ASP A 77 10.05 -8.49 5.16
C ASP A 77 11.32 -8.34 4.31
N ARG A 78 12.07 -7.26 4.55
CA ARG A 78 13.47 -7.21 4.14
C ARG A 78 14.29 -8.35 4.79
N LYS A 79 13.78 -9.02 5.85
CA LYS A 79 14.36 -10.26 6.38
C LYS A 79 13.90 -11.56 5.70
N ALA A 80 12.86 -11.55 4.85
CA ALA A 80 12.45 -12.73 4.08
C ALA A 80 13.31 -12.94 2.82
N ARG A 81 14.26 -12.04 2.52
CA ARG A 81 15.23 -12.22 1.43
C ARG A 81 16.44 -13.09 1.78
N GLU A 82 16.65 -13.44 3.04
CA GLU A 82 17.68 -14.38 3.47
C GLU A 82 17.02 -15.56 4.20
N GLY A 83 16.50 -16.55 3.48
CA GLY A 83 15.93 -17.72 4.16
C GLY A 83 15.23 -18.81 3.35
N SER A 84 15.06 -18.68 2.03
CA SER A 84 14.41 -19.74 1.24
C SER A 84 15.37 -20.40 0.24
N ILE A 85 16.44 -21.02 0.77
CA ILE A 85 17.14 -22.12 0.10
C ILE A 85 17.43 -23.20 1.17
N GLY A 86 16.74 -24.35 1.04
CA GLY A 86 16.87 -25.54 1.89
C GLY A 86 15.87 -25.52 3.05
N ASP A 87 15.15 -26.57 3.40
CA ASP A 87 15.29 -27.99 3.16
C ASP A 87 13.92 -28.58 3.55
N THR A 88 13.21 -29.24 2.63
CA THR A 88 12.01 -29.99 3.00
C THR A 88 12.43 -31.45 3.13
N PRO A 89 12.58 -32.02 4.35
CA PRO A 89 12.81 -33.43 4.49
C PRO A 89 11.52 -34.17 4.16
N ILE A 90 11.56 -34.91 3.05
CA ILE A 90 10.55 -35.89 2.66
C ILE A 90 10.56 -36.98 3.74
N ARG A 91 9.39 -37.30 4.30
CA ARG A 91 9.20 -38.45 5.19
C ARG A 91 8.25 -39.45 4.58
#